data_AF-A0A8J6SBH5-F1
#
_entry.id   AF-A0A8J6SBH5-F1
#
_cell.length_a   1.000
_cell.length_b   1.000
_cell.length_c   1.000
_cell.angle_alpha   90.00
_cell.angle_beta   90.00
_cell.angle_gamma   90.00
#
_symmetry.space_group_name_H-M   'P 1'
#
loop_
_entity.id
_entity.type
_entity.pdbx_description
1 polymer ?
#
loop_
_entity_poly.entity_id
_entity_poly.type
_entity_poly.pdbx_seq_one_letter_code
_entity_poly.pdbx_strand_id
1 'polypeptide(L)'
;MLQDTQTIRYYQRLTDALVEMWNRGYRFDDLRLFLDGYLAALRQTSALEPFHIHRLEEEVSRYIYDPSNFEMTQTQTQPKSDYY
;
A
#
# COMPACT_ATOMS: atom_id res chain seq x y z
N MET A 1 -3.06 -15.01 2.36
CA MET A 1 -3.34 -14.55 0.98
C MET A 1 -4.42 -13.48 1.06
N LEU A 2 -4.20 -12.28 0.51
CA LEU A 2 -5.28 -11.31 0.36
C LEU A 2 -6.30 -11.89 -0.63
N GLN A 3 -7.39 -12.47 -0.12
CA GLN A 3 -8.40 -13.14 -0.94
C GLN A 3 -9.47 -12.18 -1.47
N ASP A 4 -9.53 -10.96 -0.94
CA ASP A 4 -10.52 -9.98 -1.35
C ASP A 4 -9.98 -9.05 -2.45
N THR A 5 -10.72 -9.00 -3.56
CA THR A 5 -10.35 -8.21 -4.74
C THR A 5 -10.34 -6.71 -4.45
N GLN A 6 -11.15 -6.23 -3.49
CA GLN A 6 -11.14 -4.83 -3.11
C GLN A 6 -9.87 -4.48 -2.35
N THR A 7 -9.45 -5.31 -1.39
CA THR A 7 -8.21 -5.06 -0.62
C THR A 7 -6.99 -4.98 -1.53
N ILE A 8 -6.92 -5.82 -2.58
CA ILE A 8 -5.84 -5.76 -3.59
C ILE A 8 -5.86 -4.43 -4.34
N ARG A 9 -7.04 -3.95 -4.78
CA ARG A 9 -7.15 -2.67 -5.49
C ARG A 9 -6.79 -1.49 -4.59
N TYR A 10 -7.25 -1.49 -3.33
CA TYR A 10 -6.90 -0.44 -2.38
C TYR A 10 -5.40 -0.44 -2.06
N TYR A 11 -4.78 -1.62 -1.94
CA TYR A 11 -3.34 -1.75 -1.76
C TYR A 11 -2.57 -1.21 -2.97
N GLN A 12 -2.91 -1.64 -4.20
CA GLN A 12 -2.25 -1.15 -5.41
C GLN A 12 -2.37 0.37 -5.58
N ARG A 13 -3.56 0.92 -5.35
CA ARG A 13 -3.81 2.36 -5.47
C ARG A 13 -3.05 3.16 -4.41
N LEU A 14 -2.91 2.60 -3.21
CA LEU A 14 -2.15 3.20 -2.12
C LEU A 14 -0.64 3.17 -2.41
N THR A 15 -0.09 2.03 -2.85
CA THR A 15 1.33 1.94 -3.22
C THR A 15 1.69 2.87 -4.38
N ASP A 16 0.84 2.99 -5.38
CA ASP A 16 1.04 3.89 -6.52
C ASP A 16 1.10 5.37 -6.06
N ALA A 17 0.17 5.77 -5.19
CA ALA A 17 0.17 7.12 -4.60
C ALA A 17 1.42 7.38 -3.73
N LEU A 18 1.86 6.39 -2.94
CA LEU A 18 3.06 6.50 -2.12
C LEU A 18 4.33 6.64 -2.98
N VAL A 19 4.42 5.89 -4.08
CA VAL A 19 5.53 6.00 -5.04
C VAL A 19 5.51 7.36 -5.73
N GLU A 20 4.34 7.87 -6.12
CA GLU A 20 4.24 9.21 -6.72
C GLU A 20 4.69 10.30 -5.72
N MET A 21 4.27 10.20 -4.45
CA MET A 21 4.72 11.09 -3.39
C MET A 21 6.23 10.96 -3.15
N TRP A 22 6.77 9.75 -3.11
CA TRP A 22 8.21 9.55 -2.98
C TRP A 22 9.00 10.19 -4.13
N ASN A 23 8.57 9.98 -5.38
CA ASN A 23 9.20 10.59 -6.57
C ASN A 23 9.11 12.12 -6.57
N ARG A 24 8.05 12.69 -5.99
CA ARG A 24 7.92 14.13 -5.78
C ARG A 24 8.82 14.69 -4.67
N GLY A 25 9.49 13.83 -3.91
CA GLY A 25 10.40 14.22 -2.82
C GLY A 25 9.72 14.42 -1.47
N TYR A 26 8.50 13.89 -1.28
CA TYR A 26 7.86 13.86 0.04
C TYR A 26 8.66 12.99 1.00
N ARG A 27 8.59 13.31 2.30
CA ARG A 27 9.33 12.58 3.33
C ARG A 27 8.50 11.45 3.92
N PHE A 28 9.19 10.57 4.66
CA PHE A 28 8.57 9.46 5.38
C PHE A 28 7.43 9.91 6.31
N ASP A 29 7.56 11.06 6.98
CA ASP A 29 6.49 11.63 7.80
C ASP A 29 5.23 11.96 6.99
N ASP A 30 5.36 12.55 5.79
CA ASP A 30 4.23 12.88 4.91
C ASP A 30 3.51 11.62 4.41
N LEU A 31 4.29 10.59 4.03
CA LEU A 31 3.77 9.30 3.59
C LEU A 31 2.99 8.60 4.71
N ARG A 32 3.50 8.68 5.94
CA ARG A 32 2.85 8.11 7.12
C ARG A 32 1.57 8.87 7.48
N LEU A 33 1.58 10.20 7.37
CA LEU A 33 0.39 11.03 7.57
C LEU A 33 -0.69 10.72 6.53
N PHE A 34 -0.29 10.55 5.27
CA PHE A 34 -1.19 10.15 4.19
C PHE A 34 -1.80 8.77 4.44
N LEU A 35 -0.98 7.79 4.87
CA LEU A 35 -1.45 6.45 5.22
C LEU A 35 -2.49 6.50 6.34
N ASP A 36 -2.23 7.23 7.42
CA ASP A 36 -3.14 7.34 8.56
C ASP A 36 -4.50 7.92 8.14
N GLY A 37 -4.49 9.01 7.35
CA GLY A 37 -5.71 9.60 6.80
C GLY A 37 -6.48 8.65 5.88
N TYR A 38 -5.77 7.86 5.07
CA TYR A 38 -6.37 6.86 4.19
C TYR A 38 -6.99 5.69 4.97
N LEU A 39 -6.33 5.20 6.01
CA LEU A 39 -6.85 4.16 6.90
C LEU A 39 -8.07 4.66 7.69
N ALA A 40 -8.05 5.90 8.17
CA ALA A 40 -9.19 6.53 8.82
C ALA A 40 -10.40 6.61 7.88
N ALA A 41 -10.20 7.03 6.63
CA ALA A 41 -11.24 7.08 5.61
C ALA A 41 -11.78 5.68 5.27
N LEU A 42 -10.92 4.68 5.13
CA LEU A 42 -11.30 3.28 4.91
C LEU A 42 -12.16 2.73 6.06
N ARG A 43 -11.75 3.00 7.30
CA ARG A 43 -12.47 2.60 8.51
C ARG A 43 -13.84 3.28 8.60
N GLN A 44 -13.91 4.57 8.25
CA GLN A 44 -15.16 5.32 8.27
C GLN A 44 -16.13 4.92 7.16
N THR A 45 -15.61 4.51 6.00
CA THR A 45 -16.43 4.00 4.89
C THR A 45 -16.97 2.59 5.20
N SER A 46 -16.43 1.91 6.24
CA SER A 46 -16.72 0.49 6.54
C SER A 46 -16.60 -0.42 5.30
N ALA A 47 -15.77 -0.01 4.35
CA ALA A 47 -15.59 -0.70 3.08
C ALA A 47 -14.83 -2.02 3.25
N LEU A 48 -14.10 -2.16 4.36
CA LEU A 48 -13.32 -3.34 4.69
C LEU A 48 -13.45 -3.71 6.16
N GLU A 49 -13.39 -5.02 6.40
CA GLU A 49 -13.26 -5.56 7.75
C GLU A 49 -11.99 -5.05 8.44
N PRO A 50 -12.02 -4.85 9.76
CA PRO A 50 -10.88 -4.36 10.53
C PRO A 50 -9.64 -5.26 10.38
N PHE A 51 -9.83 -6.57 10.16
CA PHE A 51 -8.75 -7.49 9.86
C PHE A 51 -7.99 -7.11 8.58
N HIS A 52 -8.71 -6.77 7.51
CA HIS A 52 -8.09 -6.35 6.24
C HIS A 52 -7.40 -4.98 6.35
N ILE A 53 -7.97 -4.06 7.13
CA ILE A 53 -7.37 -2.75 7.40
C ILE A 53 -6.04 -2.94 8.14
N HIS A 54 -6.01 -3.75 9.20
CA HIS A 54 -4.77 -4.07 9.92
C HIS A 54 -3.72 -4.73 9.02
N ARG A 55 -4.13 -5.71 8.21
CA ARG A 55 -3.21 -6.38 7.27
C ARG A 55 -2.64 -5.40 6.24
N LEU A 56 -3.45 -4.45 5.78
CA LEU A 56 -3.03 -3.42 4.83
C LEU A 56 -2.09 -2.40 5.48
N GLU A 57 -2.36 -1.99 6.72
CA GLU A 57 -1.47 -1.15 7.52
C GLU A 57 -0.09 -1.79 7.73
N GLU A 58 -0.04 -3.07 8.10
CA GLU A 58 1.24 -3.78 8.30
C GLU A 58 2.07 -3.85 7.02
N GLU A 59 1.44 -4.22 5.90
CA GLU A 59 2.14 -4.34 4.61
C GLU A 59 2.63 -2.97 4.12
N VAL A 60 1.82 -1.94 4.26
CA VAL A 60 2.19 -0.59 3.80
C VAL A 60 3.22 0.05 4.71
N SER A 61 3.11 -0.18 6.03
CA SER A 61 4.16 0.23 6.97
C SER A 61 5.48 -0.43 6.58
N ARG A 62 5.49 -1.74 6.32
CA ARG A 62 6.68 -2.45 5.84
C ARG A 62 7.19 -1.92 4.50
N TYR A 63 6.29 -1.57 3.59
CA TYR A 63 6.63 -0.99 2.29
C TYR A 63 7.31 0.38 2.44
N ILE A 64 6.78 1.25 3.30
CA ILE A 64 7.34 2.56 3.61
C ILE A 64 8.68 2.43 4.34
N TYR A 65 8.82 1.50 5.29
CA TYR A 65 10.09 1.31 6.01
C TYR A 65 11.21 0.72 5.15
N ASP A 66 10.89 0.11 4.00
CA ASP A 66 11.88 -0.45 3.09
C ASP A 66 12.15 0.52 1.92
N PRO A 67 13.24 1.32 1.97
CA PRO A 67 13.57 2.27 0.90
C PRO A 67 13.83 1.58 -0.45
N SER A 68 14.24 0.30 -0.44
CA SER A 68 14.49 -0.49 -1.66
C SER A 68 13.23 -0.68 -2.48
N ASN A 69 12.04 -0.72 -1.87
CA ASN A 69 10.78 -0.82 -2.60
C ASN A 69 10.51 0.39 -3.50
N PHE A 70 10.96 1.58 -3.11
CA PHE A 70 10.82 2.78 -3.92
C PHE A 70 11.84 2.81 -5.06
N GLU A 71 13.03 2.26 -4.86
CA GLU A 71 14.04 2.08 -5.90
C GLU A 71 13.68 0.94 -6.88
N MET A 72 13.04 -0.12 -6.39
CA MET A 72 12.63 -1.31 -7.17
C MET A 72 11.30 -1.18 -7.90
N THR A 73 10.63 -0.02 -7.85
CA THR A 73 9.36 0.17 -8.57
C THR A 73 9.49 0.00 -10.10
N GLN A 74 10.71 -0.08 -10.65
CA GLN A 74 10.94 -0.43 -12.05
C GLN A 74 10.89 -1.94 -12.35
N THR A 75 10.92 -2.86 -11.37
CA THR A 75 11.15 -4.29 -11.63
C THR A 75 10.17 -5.28 -11.01
N GLN A 76 9.19 -4.88 -10.20
CA GLN A 76 8.31 -5.84 -9.53
C GLN A 76 6.81 -5.53 -9.62
N THR A 77 6.33 -5.30 -10.83
CA THR A 77 4.98 -5.79 -11.20
C THR A 77 5.06 -7.31 -11.10
N GLN A 78 4.52 -7.86 -10.01
CA GLN A 78 4.28 -9.27 -9.72
C GLN A 78 4.63 -10.21 -10.90
N PRO A 79 5.63 -11.11 -10.82
CA PRO A 79 5.63 -12.24 -11.73
C PRO A 79 4.33 -12.97 -11.46
N LYS A 80 3.39 -12.79 -12.39
CA LYS A 80 2.22 -13.63 -12.58
C LYS A 80 2.77 -15.04 -12.46
N SER A 81 2.45 -15.71 -11.36
CA SER A 81 2.90 -17.07 -11.09
C SER A 81 2.15 -17.96 -12.06
N ASP A 82 2.65 -17.98 -13.29
CA ASP A 82 2.29 -18.92 -14.34
C ASP A 82 2.95 -20.23 -13.94
N TYR A 83 2.28 -20.95 -13.02
CA TYR A 83 2.60 -22.33 -12.74
C TYR A 83 2.14 -23.14 -13.96
N TYR A 84 3.11 -23.50 -14.80
CA TYR A 84 2.97 -24.47 -15.88
C TYR A 84 3.54 -25.82 -15.45
#